data_AF-A0AAX1L7X6-F1
#
_entry.id   AF-A0AAX1L7X6-F1
#
_cell.length_a   1.000
_cell.length_b   1.000
_cell.length_c   1.000
_cell.angle_alpha   90.00
_cell.angle_beta   90.00
_cell.angle_gamma   90.00
#
_symmetry.space_group_name_H-M   'P 1'
#
loop_
_entity.id
_entity.type
_entity.pdbx_description
1 polymer ?
#
loop_
_entity_poly.entity_id
_entity_poly.type
_entity_poly.pdbx_seq_one_letter_code
_entity_poly.pdbx_strand_id
1 'polypeptide(L)'
;MATDYQAIMLALARGDSWARITEDVGCSRRTIDKASRAMKMHGLSTVNDVEALSRTVLAGMFPDNRVRNDEEFVTPDFQKIADKYATGKRVTLKVEHAR
;
A
#
# COMPACT_ATOMS: atom_id res chain seq x y z
N MET A 1 -5.82 8.22 4.67
CA MET A 1 -5.00 8.04 5.88
C MET A 1 -3.88 7.07 5.57
N ALA A 2 -2.64 7.37 5.97
CA ALA A 2 -1.52 6.44 5.86
C ALA A 2 -1.70 5.29 6.87
N THR A 3 -1.26 4.09 6.52
CA THR A 3 -1.30 2.93 7.43
C THR A 3 -0.33 3.15 8.59
N ASP A 4 -0.83 3.01 9.83
CA ASP A 4 0.02 3.04 11.02
C ASP A 4 0.69 1.67 11.24
N TYR A 5 1.88 1.49 10.67
CA TYR A 5 2.66 0.26 10.84
C TYR A 5 3.19 0.08 12.25
N GLN A 6 3.37 1.16 13.03
CA GLN A 6 3.87 1.07 14.39
C GLN A 6 2.83 0.39 15.29
N ALA A 7 1.56 0.80 15.19
CA ALA A 7 0.46 0.17 15.92
C ALA A 7 0.31 -1.33 15.59
N ILE A 8 0.44 -1.71 14.32
CA ILE A 8 0.38 -3.11 13.86
C ILE A 8 1.53 -3.93 14.44
N MET A 9 2.76 -3.41 14.38
CA MET A 9 3.96 -4.09 14.89
C MET A 9 3.91 -4.27 16.41
N LEU A 10 3.40 -3.28 17.15
CA LEU A 10 3.21 -3.39 18.60
C LEU A 10 2.20 -4.49 18.95
N ALA A 11 1.09 -4.59 18.22
CA ALA A 11 0.10 -5.64 18.44
C ALA A 11 0.66 -7.04 18.11
N LEU A 12 1.46 -7.16 17.05
CA LEU A 12 2.17 -8.39 16.73
C LEU A 12 3.18 -8.77 17.82
N ALA A 13 3.94 -7.82 18.36
CA ALA A 13 4.90 -8.06 19.45
C ALA A 13 4.22 -8.50 20.75
N ARG A 14 2.97 -8.05 21.01
CA ARG A 14 2.15 -8.52 22.13
C ARG A 14 1.55 -9.91 21.94
N GLY A 15 1.59 -10.45 20.72
CA GLY A 15 0.96 -11.73 20.38
C GLY A 15 -0.54 -11.64 20.10
N ASP A 16 -1.04 -10.45 19.76
CA ASP A 16 -2.46 -10.27 19.40
C ASP A 16 -2.82 -11.10 18.15
N SER A 17 -4.05 -11.64 18.13
CA SER A 17 -4.53 -12.42 16.99
C SER A 17 -4.76 -11.52 15.77
N TRP A 18 -4.58 -12.05 14.56
CA TRP A 18 -4.73 -11.26 13.34
C TRP A 18 -6.14 -10.70 13.14
N ALA A 19 -7.16 -11.41 13.63
CA ALA A 19 -8.55 -10.94 13.61
C ALA A 19 -8.71 -9.70 14.49
N ARG A 20 -8.18 -9.76 15.72
CA ARG A 20 -8.19 -8.64 16.66
C ARG A 20 -7.44 -7.42 16.11
N ILE A 21 -6.25 -7.62 15.53
CA ILE A 21 -5.48 -6.53 14.91
C ILE A 21 -6.25 -5.85 13.76
N THR A 22 -6.99 -6.65 12.97
CA THR A 22 -7.84 -6.13 11.88
C THR A 22 -8.96 -5.25 12.43
N GLU A 23 -9.59 -5.67 13.52
CA GLU A 23 -10.68 -4.93 14.19
C GLU A 23 -10.18 -3.67 14.90
N ASP A 24 -9.10 -3.78 15.69
CA ASP A 24 -8.59 -2.69 16.53
C ASP A 24 -7.89 -1.59 15.70
N VAL A 25 -7.12 -1.97 14.67
CA VAL A 25 -6.32 -1.04 13.85
C VAL A 25 -7.00 -0.69 12.51
N GLY A 26 -8.02 -1.45 12.10
CA GLY A 26 -8.72 -1.22 10.83
C GLY A 26 -7.84 -1.50 9.60
N CYS A 27 -6.94 -2.47 9.67
CA CYS A 27 -5.98 -2.78 8.62
C CYS A 27 -6.24 -4.14 7.94
N SER A 28 -5.83 -4.30 6.67
CA SER A 28 -6.02 -5.57 5.97
C SER A 28 -5.08 -6.66 6.50
N ARG A 29 -5.47 -7.93 6.42
CA ARG A 29 -4.58 -9.07 6.76
C ARG A 29 -3.28 -9.08 5.96
N ARG A 30 -3.30 -8.60 4.71
CA ARG A 30 -2.09 -8.45 3.88
C ARG A 30 -1.12 -7.41 4.47
N THR A 31 -1.66 -6.36 5.08
CA THR A 31 -0.87 -5.34 5.78
C THR A 31 -0.21 -5.92 7.04
N ILE A 32 -0.95 -6.74 7.80
CA ILE A 32 -0.43 -7.46 8.97
C ILE A 32 0.70 -8.41 8.56
N ASP A 33 0.50 -9.20 7.51
CA ASP A 33 1.53 -10.10 6.95
C ASP A 33 2.78 -9.33 6.52
N LYS A 34 2.63 -8.18 5.84
CA LYS A 34 3.75 -7.31 5.46
C LYS A 34 4.53 -6.84 6.70
N ALA A 35 3.85 -6.39 7.75
CA ALA A 35 4.47 -5.96 8.99
C ALA A 35 5.18 -7.12 9.71
N SER A 36 4.56 -8.30 9.77
CA SER A 36 5.15 -9.50 10.37
C SER A 36 6.44 -9.93 9.66
N ARG A 37 6.48 -9.87 8.33
CA ARG A 37 7.69 -10.17 7.55
C ARG A 37 8.80 -9.14 7.78
N ALA A 38 8.45 -7.86 7.84
CA ALA A 38 9.40 -6.79 8.16
C ALA A 38 10.01 -6.99 9.56
N MET A 39 9.19 -7.29 10.57
CA MET A 39 9.65 -7.61 11.92
C MET A 39 10.66 -8.77 11.93
N LYS A 40 10.34 -9.87 11.23
CA LYS A 40 11.26 -11.02 11.10
C LYS A 40 12.56 -10.67 10.38
N MET A 41 12.48 -9.88 9.31
CA MET A 41 13.66 -9.46 8.54
C MET A 41 14.61 -8.59 9.36
N HIS A 42 14.07 -7.73 10.22
CA HIS A 42 14.84 -6.81 11.06
C HIS A 42 15.13 -7.35 12.47
N GLY A 43 14.73 -8.59 12.78
CA GLY A 43 14.95 -9.20 14.10
C GLY A 43 14.15 -8.57 15.23
N LEU A 44 13.07 -7.85 14.91
CA LEU A 44 12.22 -7.16 15.88
C LEU A 44 11.22 -8.16 16.44
N SER A 45 11.26 -8.41 17.74
CA SER A 45 10.41 -9.42 18.37
C SER A 45 9.70 -8.94 19.62
N THR A 46 10.26 -7.95 20.32
CA THR A 46 9.69 -7.41 21.55
C THR A 46 9.00 -6.06 21.33
N VAL A 47 8.11 -5.70 22.26
CA VAL A 47 7.45 -4.39 22.26
C VAL A 47 8.48 -3.26 22.34
N ASN A 48 9.51 -3.41 23.18
CA ASN A 48 10.58 -2.42 23.34
C ASN A 48 11.36 -2.18 22.05
N ASP A 49 11.62 -3.23 21.25
CA ASP A 49 12.31 -3.09 19.96
C ASP A 49 11.50 -2.19 19.00
N VAL A 50 10.18 -2.36 19.01
CA VAL A 50 9.27 -1.59 18.14
C VAL A 50 9.10 -0.15 18.64
N GLU A 51 9.04 0.07 19.95
CA GLU A 51 8.95 1.41 20.54
C GLU A 51 10.24 2.23 20.35
N ALA A 52 11.40 1.56 20.32
CA ALA A 52 12.68 2.19 20.05
C ALA A 52 12.85 2.65 18.58
N LEU A 53 11.97 2.22 17.66
CA LEU A 53 12.04 2.63 16.26
C LEU A 53 11.65 4.10 16.09
N SER A 54 12.54 4.86 15.44
CA SER A 54 12.19 6.20 14.99
C SER A 54 11.22 6.16 13.82
N ARG A 55 10.43 7.24 13.66
CA ARG A 55 9.53 7.40 12.51
C ARG A 55 10.27 7.35 11.16
N THR A 56 11.52 7.81 11.11
CA THR A 56 12.34 7.76 9.90
C THR A 56 12.70 6.34 9.50
N VAL A 57 13.06 5.49 10.47
CA VAL A 57 13.33 4.06 10.22
C VAL A 57 12.06 3.34 9.77
N LEU A 58 10.93 3.59 10.44
CA LEU A 58 9.63 3.03 10.03
C LEU A 58 9.23 3.42 8.61
N ALA A 59 9.43 4.68 8.21
CA ALA A 59 9.18 5.12 6.84
C ALA A 59 10.10 4.41 5.82
N GLY A 60 11.35 4.14 6.20
CA GLY A 60 12.29 3.37 5.37
C GLY A 60 11.94 1.87 5.25
N MET A 61 11.33 1.27 6.27
CA MET A 61 10.86 -0.12 6.24
C MET A 61 9.63 -0.32 5.34
N PHE A 62 8.78 0.70 5.24
CA PHE A 62 7.53 0.65 4.48
C PHE A 62 7.44 1.81 3.48
N PRO A 63 8.35 1.87 2.48
CA PRO A 63 8.31 2.93 1.50
C PRO A 63 7.00 2.86 0.69
N ASP A 64 6.41 4.02 0.44
CA ASP A 64 5.31 4.14 -0.51
C ASP A 64 5.90 4.16 -1.93
N ASN A 65 5.92 2.99 -2.57
CA ASN A 65 6.44 2.83 -3.93
C ASN A 65 5.45 3.32 -5.01
N ARG A 66 4.40 4.05 -4.63
CA ARG A 66 3.52 4.69 -5.60
C ARG A 66 4.33 5.74 -6.35
N VAL A 67 4.61 5.44 -7.63
CA VAL A 67 5.17 6.41 -8.54
C VAL A 67 4.12 7.49 -8.75
N ARG A 68 4.43 8.70 -8.28
CA ARG A 68 3.66 9.88 -8.61
C ARG A 68 4.11 10.29 -10.01
N ASN A 69 3.42 9.80 -11.03
CA ASN A 69 3.58 10.37 -12.36
C ASN A 69 2.91 11.73 -12.35
N ASP A 70 3.73 12.77 -12.14
CA ASP A 70 3.31 14.18 -12.26
C ASP A 70 3.25 14.61 -13.74
N GLU A 71 3.55 13.69 -14.67
CA GLU A 71 3.37 13.87 -16.11
C GLU A 71 1.89 14.08 -16.46
N GLU A 72 1.62 15.10 -17.27
CA GLU A 72 0.29 15.40 -17.77
C GLU A 72 -0.27 14.18 -18.52
N PHE A 73 -1.51 13.80 -18.22
CA PHE A 73 -2.16 12.72 -18.93
C PHE A 73 -2.35 13.12 -20.39
N VAL A 74 -2.02 12.21 -21.32
CA VAL A 74 -2.34 12.44 -22.73
C VAL A 74 -3.85 12.47 -22.87
N THR A 75 -4.38 13.51 -23.50
CA THR A 75 -5.82 13.58 -23.81
C THR A 75 -6.18 12.41 -24.73
N PRO A 76 -7.11 11.52 -24.32
CA PRO A 76 -7.51 10.40 -25.17
C PRO A 76 -8.10 10.88 -26.50
N ASP A 77 -7.85 10.14 -27.58
CA ASP A 77 -8.51 10.39 -28.86
C ASP A 77 -9.99 9.97 -28.79
N PHE A 78 -10.85 10.91 -28.38
CA PHE A 78 -12.27 10.67 -28.17
C PHE A 78 -13.01 10.24 -29.45
N GLN A 79 -12.54 10.67 -30.62
CA GLN A 79 -13.17 10.30 -31.88
C GLN A 79 -12.95 8.82 -32.18
N LYS A 80 -11.71 8.33 -32.07
CA LYS A 80 -11.42 6.90 -32.23
C LYS A 80 -12.09 6.04 -31.17
N ILE A 81 -12.31 6.58 -29.97
CA ILE A 81 -13.07 5.90 -28.93
C ILE A 81 -14.53 5.76 -29.37
N ALA A 82 -15.18 6.86 -29.76
CA ALA A 82 -16.58 6.86 -30.23
C ALA A 82 -16.79 5.89 -31.39
N ASP A 83 -15.90 5.90 -32.39
CA ASP A 83 -15.97 5.01 -33.55
C ASP A 83 -15.88 3.52 -33.15
N LYS A 84 -15.02 3.18 -32.17
CA LYS A 84 -14.94 1.81 -31.66
C LYS A 84 -16.17 1.41 -30.86
N TYR A 85 -16.74 2.31 -30.05
CA TYR A 85 -17.97 2.04 -29.31
C TYR A 85 -19.17 1.84 -30.24
N ALA A 86 -19.24 2.56 -31.37
CA ALA A 86 -20.28 2.38 -32.38
C ALA A 86 -20.29 0.96 -33.00
N THR A 87 -19.14 0.27 -33.04
CA THR A 87 -19.03 -1.10 -33.55
C THR A 87 -19.37 -2.21 -32.54
N GLY A 88 -19.73 -1.86 -31.29
CA GLY A 88 -20.14 -2.82 -30.25
C GLY A 88 -19.04 -3.72 -29.69
N LYS A 89 -17.78 -3.50 -30.06
CA LYS A 89 -16.63 -4.27 -29.54
C LYS A 89 -16.17 -3.70 -28.20
N ARG A 90 -15.88 -4.57 -27.22
CA ARG A 90 -15.26 -4.17 -25.95
C ARG A 90 -13.90 -3.53 -26.20
N VAL A 91 -13.71 -2.32 -25.70
CA VAL A 91 -12.44 -1.59 -25.76
C VAL A 91 -11.86 -1.49 -24.35
N THR A 92 -10.60 -1.86 -24.19
CA THR A 92 -9.82 -1.53 -22.99
C THR A 92 -9.03 -0.27 -23.27
N LEU A 93 -9.36 0.81 -22.57
CA LEU A 93 -8.60 2.06 -22.64
C LEU A 93 -7.34 1.90 -21.79
N LYS A 94 -6.17 2.15 -22.38
CA LYS A 94 -4.92 2.30 -21.63
C LYS A 94 -4.72 3.77 -21.32
N VAL A 95 -4.36 4.06 -20.08
CA VAL A 95 -3.95 5.40 -19.66
C VAL A 95 -2.51 5.60 -20.13
N GLU A 96 -2.27 6.69 -20.85
CA GLU A 96 -0.94 7.08 -21.34
C GLU A 96 -0.56 8.43 -20.71
N HIS A 97 0.72 8.56 -20.34
CA HIS A 97 1.31 9.78 -19.82
C HIS A 97 2.14 10.48 -20.90
N ALA A 98 2.15 11.81 -20.90
CA ALA A 98 2.99 12.58 -21.80
C ALA A 98 4.46 12.37 -21.40
N ARG A 99 5.26 11.82 -22.34
CA ARG A 99 6.71 11.59 -22.17
C ARG A 99 7.50 12.86 -21.90
#